data_AF-A0A512HM31-F1
#
_entry.id   AF-A0A512HM31-F1
#
_cell.length_a   1.000
_cell.length_b   1.000
_cell.length_c   1.000
_cell.angle_alpha   90.00
_cell.angle_beta   90.00
_cell.angle_gamma   90.00
#
_symmetry.space_group_name_H-M   'P 1'
#
loop_
_entity.id
_entity.type
_entity.pdbx_description
1 polymer ?
#
loop_
_entity_poly.entity_id
_entity_poly.type
_entity_poly.pdbx_seq_one_letter_code
_entity_poly.pdbx_strand_id
1 'polypeptide(L)'
;MGIVKRVAARLERQSHLMSVMMERLGVHPELAGQEQFGLSLARAVRTCLFCRRSDACEAWLSHCDGLPKAGPEFCGNRRFFGAHNLGMPQNKRDQRSAPLDSRPGTAAPLARNGTRDGG
;
A
#
# COMPACT_ATOMS: atom_id res chain seq x y z
N MET A 1 0.38 -24.06 34.92
CA MET A 1 0.12 -23.08 33.85
C MET A 1 -0.81 -23.69 32.79
N GLY A 2 -2.02 -23.17 32.61
CA GLY A 2 -3.05 -23.76 31.73
C GLY A 2 -2.86 -23.49 30.22
N ILE A 3 -3.49 -24.32 29.39
CA ILE A 3 -3.43 -24.27 27.91
C ILE A 3 -3.86 -22.90 27.37
N VAL A 4 -4.93 -22.33 27.92
CA VAL A 4 -5.48 -21.02 27.50
C VAL A 4 -4.44 -19.90 27.61
N LYS A 5 -3.67 -19.86 28.71
CA LYS A 5 -2.61 -18.84 28.89
C LYS A 5 -1.52 -18.95 27.83
N ARG A 6 -1.14 -20.16 27.41
CA ARG A 6 -0.15 -20.37 26.35
C ARG A 6 -0.68 -19.93 24.98
N VAL A 7 -1.95 -20.20 24.70
CA VAL A 7 -2.60 -19.77 23.47
C VAL A 7 -2.71 -18.25 23.41
N ALA A 8 -3.11 -17.59 24.50
CA ALA A 8 -3.19 -16.14 24.59
C ALA A 8 -1.83 -15.46 24.37
N ALA A 9 -0.78 -15.91 25.08
CA ALA A 9 0.57 -15.36 24.91
C ALA A 9 1.10 -15.53 23.47
N ARG A 10 0.73 -16.64 22.82
CA ARG A 10 1.09 -16.91 21.42
C ARG A 10 0.36 -15.98 20.46
N LEU A 11 -0.94 -15.76 20.68
CA LEU A 11 -1.77 -14.83 19.90
C LEU A 11 -1.19 -13.42 19.99
N GLU A 12 -0.91 -12.94 21.19
CA GLU A 12 -0.37 -11.60 21.44
C GLU A 12 1.01 -11.41 20.81
N ARG A 13 1.90 -12.40 20.95
CA ARG A 13 3.22 -12.33 20.31
C ARG A 13 3.10 -12.27 18.79
N GLN A 14 2.25 -13.11 18.19
CA GLN A 14 2.11 -13.14 16.73
C GLN A 14 1.37 -11.93 16.16
N SER A 15 0.37 -11.41 16.86
CA SER A 15 -0.30 -10.17 16.45
C SER A 15 0.69 -9.01 16.47
N HIS A 16 1.50 -8.89 17.52
CA HIS A 16 2.53 -7.86 17.61
C HIS A 16 3.55 -7.95 16.45
N LEU A 17 4.14 -9.13 16.22
CA LEU A 17 5.11 -9.31 15.13
C LEU A 17 4.50 -9.04 13.74
N MET A 18 3.25 -9.43 13.52
CA MET A 18 2.55 -9.17 12.27
C MET A 18 2.28 -7.68 12.04
N SER A 19 1.83 -6.96 13.08
CA SER A 19 1.61 -5.51 13.00
C SER A 19 2.89 -4.76 12.66
N VAL A 20 4.01 -5.08 13.33
CA VAL A 20 5.31 -4.45 13.04
C VAL A 20 5.78 -4.77 11.62
N MET A 21 5.59 -6.01 11.14
CA MET A 21 5.90 -6.34 9.74
C MET A 21 5.07 -5.53 8.75
N MET A 22 3.77 -5.37 8.99
CA MET A 22 2.90 -4.58 8.10
C MET A 22 3.33 -3.12 8.06
N GLU A 23 3.63 -2.54 9.22
CA GLU A 23 4.11 -1.16 9.31
C GLU A 23 5.41 -0.97 8.53
N ARG A 24 6.42 -1.83 8.76
CA ARG A 24 7.73 -1.72 8.09
C ARG A 24 7.67 -1.99 6.59
N LEU A 25 6.75 -2.84 6.15
CA LEU A 25 6.54 -3.17 4.74
C LEU A 25 5.51 -2.25 4.07
N GLY A 26 5.00 -1.21 4.73
CA GLY A 26 4.05 -0.27 4.14
C GLY A 26 2.72 -0.92 3.74
N VAL A 27 2.28 -1.92 4.49
CA VAL A 27 1.02 -2.65 4.27
C VAL A 27 -0.08 -2.00 5.09
N HIS A 28 -1.09 -1.45 4.42
CA HIS A 28 -2.27 -0.88 5.08
C HIS A 28 -3.32 -1.97 5.32
N PRO A 29 -3.58 -2.37 6.58
CA PRO A 29 -4.49 -3.48 6.89
C PRO A 29 -5.94 -3.18 6.46
N GLU A 30 -6.37 -1.92 6.51
CA GLU A 30 -7.70 -1.52 6.06
C GLU A 30 -7.88 -1.80 4.56
N LEU A 31 -6.90 -1.41 3.75
CA LEU A 31 -6.93 -1.63 2.29
C LEU A 31 -6.80 -3.11 1.95
N ALA A 32 -5.91 -3.84 2.63
CA ALA A 32 -5.78 -5.28 2.47
C ALA A 32 -7.06 -6.03 2.89
N GLY A 33 -7.81 -5.48 3.85
CA GLY A 33 -9.10 -6.02 4.32
C GLY A 33 -10.25 -5.79 3.34
N GLN A 34 -10.18 -4.78 2.46
CA GLN A 34 -11.19 -4.57 1.42
C GLN A 34 -11.02 -5.52 0.22
N GLU A 35 -9.82 -6.05 0.00
CA GLU A 35 -9.58 -6.97 -1.12
C GLU A 35 -10.17 -8.36 -0.84
N GLN A 36 -10.81 -8.95 -1.84
CA GLN A 36 -11.37 -10.30 -1.77
C GLN A 36 -12.25 -10.53 -0.52
N PHE A 37 -13.02 -9.51 -0.11
CA PHE A 37 -13.83 -9.54 1.11
C PHE A 37 -13.03 -9.91 2.37
N GLY A 38 -11.76 -9.48 2.44
CA GLY A 38 -10.86 -9.71 3.58
C GLY A 38 -10.30 -11.14 3.66
N LEU A 39 -10.60 -12.02 2.70
CA LEU A 39 -10.14 -13.41 2.71
C LEU A 39 -8.62 -13.52 2.60
N SER A 40 -7.99 -12.63 1.83
CA SER A 40 -6.53 -12.56 1.69
C SER A 40 -5.87 -12.23 3.03
N LEU A 41 -6.34 -11.18 3.71
CA LEU A 41 -5.86 -10.78 5.03
C LEU A 41 -6.12 -11.86 6.08
N ALA A 42 -7.30 -12.47 6.10
CA ALA A 42 -7.63 -13.57 7.04
C ALA A 42 -6.73 -14.80 6.83
N ARG A 43 -6.36 -15.12 5.59
CA ARG A 43 -5.37 -16.17 5.30
C ARG A 43 -3.99 -15.79 5.81
N ALA A 44 -3.55 -14.55 5.59
CA ALA A 44 -2.27 -14.07 6.08
C ALA A 44 -2.19 -14.12 7.62
N VAL A 45 -3.26 -13.71 8.32
CA VAL A 45 -3.35 -13.74 9.79
C VAL A 45 -3.22 -15.16 10.32
N ARG A 46 -3.98 -16.12 9.77
CA ARG A 46 -3.88 -17.53 10.17
C ARG A 46 -2.47 -18.09 9.90
N THR A 47 -1.90 -17.77 8.74
CA THR A 47 -0.54 -18.20 8.38
C THR A 47 0.50 -17.65 9.37
N CYS A 48 0.36 -16.40 9.79
CA CYS A 48 1.24 -15.81 10.80
C CYS A 48 1.04 -16.49 12.16
N LEU A 49 -0.21 -16.62 12.61
CA LEU A 49 -0.55 -17.19 13.92
C LEU A 49 0.07 -18.59 14.14
N PHE A 50 0.06 -19.43 13.11
CA PHE A 50 0.64 -20.78 13.16
C PHE A 50 2.12 -20.86 12.74
N CYS A 51 2.78 -19.74 12.42
CA CYS A 51 4.18 -19.71 11.97
C CYS A 51 5.16 -20.09 13.10
N ARG A 52 5.94 -21.16 12.92
CA ARG A 52 6.91 -21.64 13.92
C ARG A 52 8.23 -20.86 13.99
N ARG A 53 8.41 -19.84 13.14
CA ARG A 53 9.67 -19.06 13.03
C ARG A 53 9.51 -17.63 13.56
N SER A 54 8.80 -17.46 14.68
CA SER A 54 8.61 -16.14 15.30
C SER A 54 9.93 -15.53 15.78
N ASP A 55 10.86 -16.33 16.30
CA ASP A 55 12.16 -15.82 16.77
C ASP A 55 13.00 -15.27 15.62
N ALA A 56 13.01 -15.96 14.47
CA ALA A 56 13.67 -15.45 13.26
C ALA A 56 12.98 -14.20 12.70
N CYS A 57 11.65 -14.09 12.84
CA CYS A 57 10.90 -12.89 12.47
C CYS A 57 11.27 -11.70 13.34
N GLU A 58 11.36 -11.92 14.65
CA GLU A 58 11.76 -10.90 15.62
C GLU A 58 13.20 -10.44 15.39
N ALA A 59 14.13 -11.38 15.17
CA ALA A 59 15.50 -11.05 14.81
C ALA A 59 15.58 -10.27 13.49
N TRP A 60 14.81 -10.66 12.47
CA TRP A 60 14.76 -9.90 11.23
C TRP A 60 14.24 -8.47 11.46
N LEU A 61 13.19 -8.31 12.27
CA LEU A 61 12.68 -7.00 12.65
C LEU A 61 13.68 -6.20 13.50
N SER A 62 14.46 -6.80 14.38
CA SER A 62 15.44 -6.02 15.18
C SER A 62 16.62 -5.50 14.36
N HIS A 63 16.96 -6.14 13.23
CA HIS A 63 18.10 -5.77 12.38
C HIS A 63 17.70 -5.06 11.08
N CYS A 64 16.41 -4.94 10.78
CA CYS A 64 15.96 -4.22 9.59
C CYS A 64 15.94 -2.71 9.80
N ASP A 65 16.99 -2.04 9.35
CA ASP A 65 17.01 -0.57 9.26
C ASP A 65 16.22 -0.08 8.03
N GLY A 66 15.33 0.89 8.26
CA GLY A 66 14.52 1.52 7.20
C GLY A 66 13.30 0.69 6.75
N LEU A 67 12.77 1.01 5.56
CA LEU A 67 11.60 0.33 4.96
C LEU A 67 12.06 -0.73 3.95
N PRO A 68 12.10 -2.02 4.32
CA PRO A 68 12.43 -3.08 3.39
C PRO A 68 11.38 -3.18 2.26
N LYS A 69 11.84 -3.45 1.04
CA LYS A 69 10.95 -3.63 -0.12
C LYS A 69 10.16 -4.94 -0.08
N ALA A 70 10.64 -5.93 0.65
CA ALA A 70 10.02 -7.25 0.76
C ALA A 70 10.26 -7.85 2.14
N GLY A 71 9.33 -8.70 2.57
CA GLY A 71 9.51 -9.52 3.77
C GLY A 71 10.61 -10.59 3.58
N PRO A 72 11.09 -11.21 4.67
CA PRO A 72 12.17 -12.17 4.59
C PRO A 72 11.75 -13.44 3.83
N GLU A 73 12.70 -14.09 3.15
CA GLU A 73 12.45 -15.28 2.31
C GLU A 73 11.77 -16.42 3.07
N PHE A 74 12.05 -16.54 4.37
CA PHE A 74 11.39 -17.55 5.19
C PHE A 74 9.92 -17.22 5.46
N CYS A 75 9.45 -15.97 5.38
CA CYS A 75 8.09 -15.63 5.79
C CYS A 75 7.03 -16.23 4.85
N GLY A 76 6.10 -17.03 5.40
CA GLY A 76 4.98 -17.60 4.65
C GLY A 76 4.02 -16.55 4.07
N ASN A 77 4.03 -15.34 4.62
CA ASN A 77 3.26 -14.19 4.14
C ASN A 77 4.05 -13.28 3.21
N ARG A 78 5.29 -13.63 2.80
CA ARG A 78 6.13 -12.76 1.94
C ARG A 78 5.40 -12.30 0.68
N ARG A 79 4.67 -13.20 0.01
CA ARG A 79 3.89 -12.87 -1.20
C ARG A 79 2.73 -11.91 -0.89
N PHE A 80 2.03 -12.14 0.22
CA PHE A 80 0.96 -11.26 0.68
C PHE A 80 1.52 -9.86 0.93
N PHE A 81 2.59 -9.73 1.72
CA PHE A 81 3.18 -8.43 1.98
C PHE A 81 3.72 -7.76 0.72
N GLY A 82 4.30 -8.51 -0.22
CA GLY A 82 4.74 -7.94 -1.50
C GLY A 82 3.59 -7.39 -2.36
N ALA A 83 2.44 -8.08 -2.37
CA ALA A 83 1.26 -7.64 -3.11
C ALA A 83 0.59 -6.40 -2.49
N HIS A 84 0.70 -6.23 -1.18
CA HIS A 84 0.08 -5.14 -0.43
C HIS A 84 1.08 -4.10 0.12
N ASN A 85 2.36 -4.21 -0.23
CA ASN A 85 3.36 -3.19 0.06
C ASN A 85 3.03 -2.02 -0.85
N LEU A 86 2.29 -1.07 -0.31
CA LEU A 86 1.94 0.18 -0.97
C LEU A 86 3.14 1.12 -0.92
N GLY A 87 4.29 0.64 -1.40
CA GLY A 87 5.29 1.54 -1.94
C GLY A 87 4.57 2.38 -2.98
N MET A 88 4.53 3.70 -2.75
CA MET A 88 4.06 4.75 -3.64
C MET A 88 3.80 4.23 -5.08
N PRO A 89 2.56 4.24 -5.60
CA PRO A 89 2.23 3.47 -6.80
C PRO A 89 3.10 3.90 -7.99
N GLN A 90 3.78 2.93 -8.65
CA GLN A 90 4.51 3.15 -9.90
C GLN A 90 3.63 3.71 -11.03
N ASN A 91 2.30 3.56 -10.90
CA ASN A 91 1.28 4.09 -11.79
C ASN A 91 1.20 5.65 -11.82
N LYS A 92 2.07 6.37 -11.10
CA LYS A 92 2.21 7.84 -11.24
C LYS A 92 3.34 8.28 -12.19
N ARG A 93 4.05 7.35 -12.86
CA ARG A 93 4.99 7.68 -13.96
C ARG A 93 4.30 7.84 -15.31
N ASP A 94 3.28 7.05 -15.62
CA ASP A 94 2.59 7.16 -16.91
C ASP A 94 1.51 8.26 -16.92
N GLN A 95 1.03 8.69 -15.75
CA GLN A 95 -0.09 9.65 -15.65
C GLN A 95 0.32 11.11 -15.44
N ARG A 96 1.63 11.44 -15.37
CA ARG A 96 2.11 12.84 -15.28
C ARG A 96 2.75 13.38 -16.58
N SER A 97 2.52 12.69 -17.70
CA SER A 97 2.94 13.15 -19.03
C SER A 97 1.80 13.70 -19.89
N ALA A 98 0.59 13.86 -19.34
CA ALA A 98 -0.41 14.73 -19.96
C ALA A 98 -0.30 16.11 -19.31
N PRO A 99 0.21 17.14 -20.02
CA PRO A 99 0.05 18.51 -19.58
C PRO A 99 -1.45 18.80 -19.56
N LEU A 100 -1.96 19.28 -18.43
CA LEU A 100 -3.32 19.80 -18.27
C LEU A 100 -3.51 21.17 -18.97
N ASP A 101 -2.73 21.44 -20.02
CA ASP A 101 -2.68 22.75 -20.68
C ASP A 101 -2.38 22.60 -22.18
N SER A 102 -3.45 22.48 -22.99
CA SER A 102 -3.51 22.74 -24.46
C SER A 102 -4.96 22.46 -24.94
N ARG A 103 -5.95 23.36 -24.77
CA ARG A 103 -6.39 24.47 -25.66
C ARG A 103 -6.97 23.99 -27.02
N PRO A 104 -8.05 24.61 -27.59
CA PRO A 104 -8.16 26.06 -27.77
C PRO A 104 -9.52 26.71 -27.45
N GLY A 105 -9.45 27.98 -27.07
CA GLY A 105 -10.59 28.89 -27.04
C GLY A 105 -11.11 29.15 -28.44
N THR A 106 -12.42 29.05 -28.60
CA THR A 106 -13.12 29.46 -29.82
C THR A 106 -13.03 30.97 -29.94
N ALA A 107 -12.46 31.40 -31.07
CA ALA A 107 -12.21 32.79 -31.41
C ALA A 107 -13.49 33.64 -31.43
N ALA A 108 -13.37 34.84 -30.87
CA ALA A 108 -14.25 35.96 -31.17
C ALA A 108 -14.09 36.37 -32.64
N PRO A 109 -15.18 36.69 -33.38
CA PRO A 109 -15.05 37.32 -34.68
C PRO A 109 -14.63 38.79 -34.53
N LEU A 110 -13.55 39.14 -35.23
CA LEU A 110 -13.03 40.50 -35.37
C LEU A 110 -14.06 41.45 -36.02
N ALA A 111 -14.13 42.65 -35.45
CA ALA A 111 -14.69 43.83 -36.07
C ALA A 111 -13.98 44.17 -37.40
N ARG A 112 -14.76 44.66 -38.38
CA ARG A 112 -14.26 45.55 -39.43
C ARG A 112 -14.92 46.91 -39.29
N ASN A 113 -14.11 47.88 -38.89
CA ASN A 113 -14.36 49.31 -38.94
C ASN A 113 -14.32 49.83 -40.39
N GLY A 114 -15.06 50.91 -40.67
CA GLY A 114 -14.64 51.88 -41.70
C GLY A 114 -15.71 52.59 -42.53
N THR A 115 -16.33 53.63 -41.95
CA THR A 115 -16.50 55.01 -42.49
C THR A 115 -17.08 55.29 -43.89
N ARG A 116 -18.12 56.15 -43.93
CA ARG A 116 -18.22 57.45 -44.65
C ARG A 116 -19.62 58.06 -44.40
N ASP A 117 -19.70 59.18 -43.67
CA ASP A 117 -19.74 60.58 -44.13
C ASP A 117 -21.12 61.03 -44.66
N GLY A 118 -21.59 62.16 -44.11
CA GLY A 118 -22.88 62.76 -44.40
C GLY A 118 -22.91 63.67 -45.63
N GLY A 119 -24.14 64.06 -45.96
CA GLY A 119 -24.55 65.06 -46.95
C GLY A 119 -26.06 65.19 -46.89
#